data_AF-A0A9X5X8P0-F1
#
_entry.id   AF-A0A9X5X8P0-F1
#
_cell.length_a   1.000
_cell.length_b   1.000
_cell.length_c   1.000
_cell.angle_alpha   90.00
_cell.angle_beta   90.00
_cell.angle_gamma   90.00
#
_symmetry.space_group_name_H-M   'P 1'
#
loop_
_entity.id
_entity.type
_entity.pdbx_description
1 polymer ?
#
loop_
_entity_poly.entity_id
_entity_poly.type
_entity_poly.pdbx_seq_one_letter_code
_entity_poly.pdbx_strand_id
1 'polypeptide(L)'
;EDQIAVTGVLESGAVAAMHFRGGTSRATAFHWEINGTEGDLVVKADRAQWWYGGTQLYGARGEEGALTELPVPARYQRSLTQWTERSAEPACSVAHEYALLRDQIIGSLAPDEDGVPDFRHAVRRHAMLERVREAARAGRKVTLAEQGA
;
A
#
# COMPACT_ATOMS: atom_id res chain seq x y z
N GLU A 1 -16.26 15.43 -2.60
CA GLU A 1 -16.40 14.60 -3.82
C GLU A 1 -16.60 13.17 -3.37
N ASP A 2 -17.58 12.48 -3.94
CA ASP A 2 -17.87 11.10 -3.55
C ASP A 2 -17.02 10.08 -4.31
N GLN A 3 -16.34 10.52 -5.39
CA GLN A 3 -15.40 9.73 -6.17
C GLN A 3 -14.23 10.62 -6.59
N ILE A 4 -13.03 10.06 -6.62
CA ILE A 4 -11.81 10.72 -7.10
C ILE A 4 -11.09 9.72 -8.02
N ALA A 5 -10.78 10.12 -9.25
CA ALA A 5 -9.97 9.34 -10.17
C ALA A 5 -8.64 10.07 -10.43
N VAL A 6 -7.53 9.36 -10.34
CA VAL A 6 -6.18 9.89 -10.57
C VAL A 6 -5.46 8.96 -11.51
N THR A 7 -4.92 9.50 -12.60
CA THR A 7 -4.05 8.76 -13.52
C THR A 7 -2.72 9.49 -13.66
N GLY A 8 -1.65 8.74 -13.89
CA GLY A 8 -0.32 9.31 -13.98
C GLY A 8 0.74 8.30 -14.43
N VAL A 9 1.97 8.79 -14.46
CA VAL A 9 3.16 7.98 -14.75
C VAL A 9 4.07 8.10 -13.53
N LEU A 10 4.48 6.96 -12.97
CA LEU A 10 5.42 6.89 -11.86
C LEU A 10 6.84 7.21 -12.35
N GLU A 11 7.76 7.50 -11.43
CA GLU A 11 9.18 7.73 -11.76
C GLU A 11 9.81 6.54 -12.51
N SER A 12 9.34 5.31 -12.24
CA SER A 12 9.75 4.10 -12.95
C SER A 12 9.27 4.02 -14.41
N GLY A 13 8.41 4.95 -14.85
CA GLY A 13 7.75 4.91 -16.16
C GLY A 13 6.46 4.08 -16.20
N ALA A 14 6.12 3.36 -15.11
CA ALA A 14 4.86 2.63 -15.02
C ALA A 14 3.65 3.58 -15.01
N VAL A 15 2.58 3.18 -15.69
CA VAL A 15 1.30 3.92 -15.67
C VAL A 15 0.53 3.50 -14.43
N ALA A 16 0.02 4.48 -13.68
CA ALA A 16 -0.84 4.25 -12.53
C ALA A 16 -2.24 4.82 -12.79
N ALA A 17 -3.27 4.06 -12.41
CA ALA A 17 -4.66 4.50 -12.39
C ALA A 17 -5.27 4.14 -11.03
N MET A 18 -5.78 5.15 -10.32
CA MET A 18 -6.35 5.03 -8.99
C MET A 18 -7.76 5.59 -8.98
N HIS A 19 -8.67 4.87 -8.35
CA HIS A 19 -10.04 5.31 -8.16
C HIS A 19 -10.43 5.15 -6.69
N PHE A 20 -10.75 6.27 -6.05
CA PHE A 20 -11.22 6.34 -4.68
C PHE A 20 -12.70 6.67 -4.65
N ARG A 21 -13.42 6.01 -3.76
CA ARG A 21 -14.87 6.04 -3.64
C ARG A 21 -15.26 6.22 -2.19
N GLY A 22 -16.14 7.17 -1.91
CA GLY A 22 -16.88 7.22 -0.65
C GLY A 22 -18.00 6.17 -0.60
N GLY A 23 -18.37 5.74 0.61
CA GLY A 23 -19.44 4.77 0.82
C GLY A 23 -19.02 3.31 0.61
N THR A 24 -20.00 2.41 0.57
CA THR A 24 -19.78 0.96 0.42
C THR A 24 -20.20 0.47 -0.97
N SER A 25 -19.50 -0.55 -1.48
CA SER A 25 -19.85 -1.22 -2.72
C SER A 25 -20.20 -2.67 -2.46
N ARG A 26 -21.24 -3.17 -3.15
CA ARG A 26 -21.58 -4.60 -3.16
C ARG A 26 -20.67 -5.43 -4.06
N ALA A 27 -19.87 -4.78 -4.92
CA ALA A 27 -18.98 -5.44 -5.87
C ALA A 27 -17.54 -5.44 -5.35
N THR A 28 -16.84 -4.31 -5.46
CA THR A 28 -15.40 -4.21 -5.13
C THR A 28 -15.21 -3.29 -3.94
N ALA A 29 -14.75 -3.85 -2.81
CA ALA A 29 -14.42 -3.08 -1.63
C ALA A 29 -13.03 -2.43 -1.75
N PHE A 30 -11.99 -3.26 -1.92
CA PHE A 30 -10.62 -2.82 -2.20
C PHE A 30 -9.98 -3.72 -3.26
N HIS A 31 -9.25 -3.13 -4.19
CA HIS A 31 -8.54 -3.83 -5.24
C HIS A 31 -7.31 -3.01 -5.66
N TRP A 32 -6.14 -3.61 -5.57
CA TRP A 32 -4.89 -3.03 -6.06
C TRP A 32 -4.17 -4.08 -6.90
N GLU A 33 -4.08 -3.81 -8.19
CA GLU A 33 -3.40 -4.65 -9.17
C GLU A 33 -2.06 -4.02 -9.57
N ILE A 34 -1.03 -4.85 -9.69
CA ILE A 34 0.30 -4.48 -10.16
C ILE A 34 0.67 -5.50 -11.24
N ASN A 35 0.78 -5.03 -12.48
CA ASN A 35 1.17 -5.87 -13.61
C ASN A 35 2.64 -5.66 -13.94
N GLY A 36 3.42 -6.74 -13.85
CA GLY A 36 4.84 -6.78 -14.16
C GLY A 36 5.13 -7.55 -15.45
N THR A 37 6.37 -7.48 -15.91
CA THR A 37 6.83 -8.25 -17.08
C THR A 37 6.95 -9.74 -16.80
N GLU A 38 7.09 -10.13 -15.53
CA GLU A 38 7.30 -11.52 -15.11
C GLU A 38 6.12 -12.10 -14.32
N GLY A 39 5.04 -11.32 -14.16
CA GLY A 39 3.90 -11.74 -13.38
C GLY A 39 3.09 -10.58 -12.82
N ASP A 40 1.98 -10.95 -12.19
CA ASP A 40 0.99 -10.02 -11.66
C ASP A 40 0.82 -10.23 -10.16
N LEU A 41 0.50 -9.14 -9.46
CA LEU A 41 0.09 -9.16 -8.06
C LEU A 41 -1.25 -8.45 -7.91
N VAL A 42 -2.13 -9.04 -7.09
CA VAL A 42 -3.41 -8.42 -6.74
C VAL A 42 -3.61 -8.46 -5.23
N VAL A 43 -3.81 -7.31 -4.62
CA VAL A 43 -4.21 -7.17 -3.22
C VAL A 43 -5.72 -6.91 -3.16
N LYS A 44 -6.43 -7.69 -2.35
CA LYS A 44 -7.87 -7.53 -2.10
C LYS A 44 -8.14 -7.38 -0.61
N ALA A 45 -9.24 -6.74 -0.27
CA ALA A 45 -9.80 -6.77 1.08
C ALA A 45 -11.34 -6.77 0.99
N ASP A 46 -11.98 -7.31 2.01
CA ASP A 46 -13.44 -7.34 2.17
C ASP A 46 -14.03 -5.96 2.53
N ARG A 47 -13.17 -5.01 2.92
CA ARG A 47 -13.51 -3.66 3.35
C ARG A 47 -12.69 -2.61 2.62
N ALA A 48 -13.27 -1.42 2.44
CA ALA A 48 -12.56 -0.29 1.86
C ALA A 48 -11.41 0.24 2.74
N GLN A 49 -11.48 -0.02 4.06
CA GLN A 49 -10.50 0.42 5.04
C GLN A 49 -9.35 -0.59 5.17
N TRP A 50 -8.70 -0.88 4.05
CA TRP A 50 -7.64 -1.89 3.93
C TRP A 50 -6.48 -1.70 4.91
N TRP A 51 -6.26 -0.47 5.40
CA TRP A 51 -5.24 -0.16 6.41
C TRP A 51 -5.53 -0.76 7.79
N TYR A 52 -6.76 -1.22 8.07
CA TYR A 52 -7.09 -1.96 9.29
C TYR A 52 -6.72 -3.45 9.23
N GLY A 53 -6.15 -3.94 8.13
CA GLY A 53 -5.78 -5.34 7.95
C GLY A 53 -6.84 -6.14 7.19
N GLY A 54 -6.71 -7.47 7.22
CA GLY A 54 -7.59 -8.38 6.49
C GLY A 54 -7.36 -8.40 4.97
N THR A 55 -6.17 -7.97 4.52
CA THR A 55 -5.81 -8.02 3.09
C THR A 55 -5.37 -9.42 2.69
N GLN A 56 -5.79 -9.84 1.49
CA GLN A 56 -5.34 -11.06 0.83
C GLN A 56 -4.47 -10.70 -0.37
N LEU A 57 -3.33 -11.38 -0.51
CA LEU A 57 -2.41 -11.21 -1.62
C LEU A 57 -2.58 -12.38 -2.58
N TYR A 58 -2.68 -12.07 -3.87
CA TYR A 58 -2.69 -13.05 -4.95
C TYR A 58 -1.56 -12.75 -5.91
N GLY A 59 -1.02 -13.78 -6.56
CA GLY A 59 -0.04 -13.61 -7.61
C GLY A 59 -0.02 -14.74 -8.62
N ALA A 60 0.57 -14.45 -9.77
CA ALA A 60 0.91 -15.39 -10.83
C ALA A 60 2.25 -14.98 -11.44
N ARG A 61 3.11 -15.95 -11.80
CA ARG A 61 4.43 -15.70 -12.40
C ARG A 61 4.66 -16.50 -13.67
N GLY A 62 5.42 -15.95 -14.60
CA GLY A 62 5.86 -16.64 -15.82
C GLY A 62 4.68 -17.19 -16.64
N GLU A 63 4.64 -18.51 -16.81
CA GLU A 63 3.59 -19.20 -17.58
C GLU A 63 2.34 -19.57 -16.75
N GLU A 64 2.28 -19.19 -15.46
CA GLU A 64 1.12 -19.43 -14.62
C GLU A 64 -0.12 -18.70 -15.16
N GLY A 65 -1.13 -19.46 -15.59
CA GLY A 65 -2.33 -18.91 -16.22
C GLY A 65 -3.39 -18.36 -15.27
N ALA A 66 -3.19 -18.42 -13.95
CA ALA A 66 -4.17 -17.97 -12.97
C ALA A 66 -3.52 -17.45 -11.68
N LEU A 67 -4.11 -16.41 -11.12
CA LEU A 67 -3.75 -15.87 -9.81
C LEU A 67 -4.05 -16.90 -8.70
N THR A 68 -3.08 -17.13 -7.83
CA THR A 68 -3.22 -17.96 -6.62
C THR A 68 -2.96 -17.15 -5.37
N GLU A 69 -3.58 -17.52 -4.25
CA GLU A 69 -3.37 -16.82 -2.97
C GLU A 69 -1.95 -17.08 -2.46
N LEU A 70 -1.24 -16.00 -2.15
CA LEU A 70 0.12 -16.04 -1.61
C LEU A 70 0.04 -15.93 -0.08
N PRO A 71 0.43 -16.98 0.67
CA PRO A 71 0.40 -16.94 2.13
C PRO A 71 1.42 -15.92 2.64
N VAL A 72 1.11 -15.25 3.75
CA VAL A 72 2.05 -14.34 4.42
C VAL A 72 3.20 -15.16 5.02
N PRO A 73 4.46 -14.95 4.58
CA PRO A 73 5.60 -15.67 5.15
C PRO A 73 5.76 -15.42 6.66
N ALA A 74 6.05 -16.48 7.42
CA ALA A 74 6.18 -16.43 8.88
C ALA A 74 7.19 -15.38 9.38
N ARG A 75 8.23 -15.06 8.58
CA ARG A 75 9.21 -14.01 8.91
C ARG A 75 8.57 -12.63 9.15
N TYR A 76 7.44 -12.33 8.50
CA TYR A 76 6.75 -11.04 8.67
C TYR A 76 5.99 -10.92 9.98
N GLN A 77 5.80 -12.02 10.72
CA GLN A 77 5.26 -11.98 12.09
C GLN A 77 6.31 -11.47 13.12
N ARG A 78 7.58 -11.31 12.72
CA ARG A 78 8.69 -10.83 13.56
C ARG A 78 8.69 -11.50 14.96
N SER A 79 8.82 -10.71 16.03
CA SER A 79 8.73 -11.16 17.42
C SER A 79 7.29 -11.18 17.97
N LEU A 80 6.28 -11.09 17.11
CA LEU A 80 4.87 -10.89 17.45
C LEU A 80 4.03 -12.15 17.18
N THR A 81 4.57 -13.33 17.47
CA THR A 81 3.91 -14.61 17.18
C THR A 81 2.54 -14.75 17.86
N GLN A 82 2.30 -14.06 18.99
CA GLN A 82 1.00 -13.98 19.65
C GLN A 82 -0.11 -13.30 18.83
N TRP A 83 0.26 -12.62 17.74
CA TRP A 83 -0.67 -11.96 16.82
C TRP A 83 -0.95 -12.77 15.55
N THR A 84 -0.29 -13.92 15.34
CA THR A 84 -0.41 -14.74 14.11
C THR A 84 -1.86 -15.07 13.77
N GLU A 85 -2.63 -15.57 14.75
CA GLU A 85 -4.04 -15.94 14.57
C GLU A 85 -4.99 -14.74 14.62
N ARG A 86 -4.46 -13.54 14.88
CA ARG A 86 -5.20 -12.28 15.06
C ARG A 86 -4.83 -11.25 13.99
N SER A 87 -4.26 -11.71 12.88
CA SER A 87 -3.74 -10.86 11.80
C SER A 87 -4.79 -9.99 11.12
N ALA A 88 -6.06 -10.38 11.20
CA ALA A 88 -7.20 -9.61 10.70
C ALA A 88 -7.68 -8.51 11.66
N GLU A 89 -7.18 -8.48 12.90
CA GLU A 89 -7.58 -7.44 13.84
C GLU A 89 -6.87 -6.11 13.56
N PRO A 90 -7.57 -4.96 13.64
CA PRO A 90 -6.98 -3.63 13.48
C PRO A 90 -5.73 -3.38 14.33
N ALA A 91 -5.69 -3.96 15.54
CA ALA A 91 -4.57 -3.83 16.46
C ALA A 91 -3.29 -4.53 15.96
N CYS A 92 -3.40 -5.54 15.08
CA CYS A 92 -2.25 -6.28 14.59
C CYS A 92 -1.30 -5.38 13.78
N SER A 93 -1.83 -4.56 12.86
CA SER A 93 -1.02 -3.61 12.08
C SER A 93 -0.28 -2.63 12.97
N VAL A 94 -0.97 -2.07 13.98
CA VAL A 94 -0.38 -1.14 14.94
C VAL A 94 0.70 -1.83 15.78
N ALA A 95 0.45 -3.04 16.28
CA ALA A 95 1.45 -3.81 17.03
C ALA A 95 2.73 -4.03 16.21
N HIS A 96 2.60 -4.37 14.93
CA HIS A 96 3.74 -4.55 14.02
C HIS A 96 4.50 -3.24 13.76
N GLU A 97 3.81 -2.10 13.68
CA GLU A 97 4.44 -0.79 13.55
C GLU A 97 5.25 -0.40 14.80
N TYR A 98 4.72 -0.67 16.00
CA TYR A 98 5.45 -0.44 17.26
C TYR A 98 6.67 -1.37 17.41
N ALA A 99 6.56 -2.63 16.95
CA ALA A 99 7.71 -3.53 16.93
C ALA A 99 8.80 -3.04 15.97
N LEU A 100 8.42 -2.57 14.77
CA LEU A 100 9.34 -1.97 13.81
C LEU A 100 10.03 -0.73 14.37
N LEU A 101 9.28 0.16 15.03
CA LEU A 101 9.83 1.34 15.70
C LEU A 101 10.82 0.96 16.80
N ARG A 102 10.48 -0.03 17.64
CA ARG A 102 11.38 -0.54 18.68
C ARG A 102 12.68 -1.04 18.05
N ASP A 103 12.59 -1.89 17.03
CA ASP A 103 13.74 -2.53 16.40
C ASP A 103 14.66 -1.48 15.73
N GLN A 104 14.07 -0.42 15.16
CA GLN A 104 14.81 0.74 14.64
C GLN A 104 15.51 1.54 15.76
N ILE A 105 14.84 1.81 16.88
CA ILE A 105 15.41 2.57 18.01
C ILE A 105 16.60 1.83 18.64
N ILE A 106 16.50 0.51 18.79
CA ILE A 106 17.56 -0.30 19.43
C ILE A 106 18.64 -0.77 18.44
N GLY A 107 18.51 -0.42 17.17
CA GLY A 107 19.48 -0.78 16.12
C GLY A 107 19.47 -2.26 15.74
N SER A 108 18.35 -2.96 15.91
CA SER A 108 18.18 -4.37 15.54
C SER A 108 17.41 -4.57 14.23
N LEU A 109 17.12 -3.48 13.51
CA LEU A 109 16.48 -3.53 12.20
C LEU A 109 17.40 -4.24 11.19
N ALA A 110 16.84 -5.14 10.38
CA ALA A 110 17.61 -5.79 9.33
C ALA A 110 18.12 -4.75 8.31
N PRO A 111 19.31 -4.92 7.71
CA PRO A 111 19.87 -3.92 6.78
C PRO A 111 19.00 -3.61 5.55
N ASP A 112 18.14 -4.55 5.17
CA ASP A 112 17.22 -4.48 4.04
C ASP A 112 15.77 -4.15 4.46
N GLU A 113 15.51 -3.91 5.74
CA GLU A 113 14.22 -3.44 6.22
C GLU A 113 14.17 -1.91 6.26
N ASP A 114 13.21 -1.34 5.53
CA ASP A 114 12.83 0.05 5.73
C ASP A 114 12.24 0.23 7.14
N GLY A 115 12.60 1.33 7.79
CA GLY A 115 12.08 1.70 9.11
C GLY A 115 10.63 2.15 9.09
N VAL A 116 10.16 2.73 10.20
CA VAL A 116 8.81 3.32 10.24
C VAL A 116 8.72 4.62 9.45
N PRO A 117 7.56 4.93 8.84
CA PRO A 117 7.33 6.24 8.24
C PRO A 117 7.52 7.37 9.26
N ASP A 118 8.23 8.42 8.85
CA ASP A 118 8.47 9.62 9.66
C ASP A 118 7.69 10.84 9.15
N PHE A 119 7.90 12.00 9.77
CA PHE A 119 7.26 13.24 9.35
C PHE A 119 7.61 13.65 7.91
N ARG A 120 8.77 13.29 7.38
CA ARG A 120 9.14 13.60 5.99
C ARG A 120 8.26 12.81 5.02
N HIS A 121 7.94 11.57 5.34
CA HIS A 121 6.97 10.78 4.57
C HIS A 121 5.60 11.47 4.53
N ALA A 122 5.12 11.99 5.67
CA ALA A 122 3.86 12.71 5.73
C ALA A 122 3.88 13.99 4.88
N VAL A 123 4.94 14.80 4.97
CA VAL A 123 5.09 16.03 4.16
C VAL A 123 5.06 15.71 2.67
N ARG A 124 5.84 14.71 2.22
CA ARG A 124 5.84 14.26 0.82
C ARG A 124 4.45 13.83 0.36
N ARG A 125 3.75 13.05 1.19
CA ARG A 125 2.38 12.58 0.88
C ARG A 125 1.39 13.72 0.77
N HIS A 126 1.44 14.69 1.68
CA HIS A 126 0.56 15.86 1.63
C HIS A 126 0.85 16.76 0.41
N ALA A 127 2.12 16.97 0.08
CA ALA A 127 2.50 17.72 -1.13
C ALA A 127 1.97 17.05 -2.41
N MET A 128 2.05 15.72 -2.50
CA MET A 128 1.46 14.95 -3.60
C MET A 128 -0.06 15.18 -3.71
N LEU A 129 -0.78 15.10 -2.59
CA LEU A 129 -2.24 15.32 -2.57
C LEU A 129 -2.61 16.73 -3.03
N GLU A 130 -1.84 17.75 -2.64
CA GLU A 130 -2.07 19.12 -3.12
C GLU A 130 -1.86 19.25 -4.63
N ARG A 131 -0.89 18.54 -5.21
CA ARG A 131 -0.68 18.53 -6.67
C ARG A 131 -1.81 17.82 -7.42
N VAL A 132 -2.37 16.76 -6.86
CA VAL A 132 -3.58 16.11 -7.40
C VAL A 132 -4.76 17.09 -7.38
N ARG A 133 -4.95 17.83 -6.29
CA ARG A 133 -6.00 18.87 -6.19
C ARG A 133 -5.80 20.01 -7.19
N GLU A 134 -4.56 20.45 -7.39
CA GLU A 134 -4.21 21.46 -8.39
C GLU A 134 -4.52 20.97 -9.81
N ALA A 135 -4.11 19.73 -10.14
CA ALA A 135 -4.37 19.12 -11.44
C ALA A 135 -5.88 19.04 -11.73
N ALA A 136 -6.68 18.63 -10.75
CA ALA A 136 -8.13 18.57 -10.87
C ALA A 136 -8.75 19.96 -11.10
N ARG A 137 -8.32 20.99 -10.35
CA ARG A 137 -8.80 22.38 -10.50
C ARG A 137 -8.44 22.99 -11.85
N ALA A 138 -7.22 22.73 -12.33
CA ALA A 138 -6.70 23.32 -13.56
C ALA A 138 -7.04 22.50 -14.81
N GLY A 139 -7.57 21.28 -14.66
CA GLY A 139 -7.87 20.37 -15.77
C GLY A 139 -6.64 19.96 -16.59
N ARG A 140 -5.44 19.96 -15.99
CA ARG A 140 -4.18 19.65 -16.68
C ARG A 140 -3.32 18.70 -15.86
N LYS A 141 -2.44 17.98 -16.56
CA LYS A 141 -1.38 17.18 -15.92
C LYS A 141 -0.43 18.10 -15.13
N VAL A 142 -0.03 17.64 -13.95
CA VAL A 142 0.96 18.30 -13.09
C VAL A 142 2.08 17.29 -12.84
N THR A 143 3.33 17.75 -12.90
CA THR A 143 4.48 16.95 -12.50
C THR A 143 4.68 17.06 -10.99
N LEU A 144 4.85 15.92 -10.33
CA LEU A 144 5.33 15.88 -8.96
C LEU A 144 6.84 16.14 -9.02
N ALA A 145 7.27 17.36 -8.68
CA ALA A 145 8.70 17.63 -8.54
C ALA A 145 9.24 16.81 -7.37
N GLU A 146 10.42 16.19 -7.54
CA GLU A 146 11.15 15.55 -6.44
C GLU A 146 11.32 16.58 -5.32
N GLN A 147 10.63 16.34 -4.19
CA GLN A 147 10.97 17.03 -2.96
C GLN A 147 12.13 16.23 -2.37
N GLY A 148 13.33 16.82 -2.41
CA GLY A 148 14.60 16.20 -2.08
C GLY A 148 14.58 15.27 -0.85
N ALA A 149 15.39 14.21 -0.95
CA ALA A 149 15.58 13.19 0.07
C ALA A 149 16.03 13.75 1.42
#